data_AF-A0A0Q4ZLB9-F1
#
_entry.id   AF-A0A0Q4ZLB9-F1
#
_cell.length_a   1.000
_cell.length_b   1.000
_cell.length_c   1.000
_cell.angle_alpha   90.00
_cell.angle_beta   90.00
_cell.angle_gamma   90.00
#
_symmetry.space_group_name_H-M   'P 1'
#
loop_
_entity.id
_entity.type
_entity.pdbx_description
1 polymer ?
#
loop_
_entity_poly.entity_id
_entity_poly.type
_entity_poly.pdbx_seq_one_letter_code
_entity_poly.pdbx_strand_id
1 'polypeptide(L)'
;MGRPYSLDLRERVVDAAAATSRRRAAARFGVGIATAIRWAAAVEATGTVAAHPQGRPRTSKLDPHEAFLRGLIAEKPDLTLEEMRARLLAEHDLEVGLGTLWAFLDARDLTYKKRQPMPPSRNGRM
;
A
#
# COMPACT_ATOMS: atom_id res chain seq x y z
N MET A 1 -1.43 -17.79 -2.61
CA MET A 1 -0.10 -17.17 -2.82
C MET A 1 0.88 -17.76 -1.80
N GLY A 2 2.11 -18.06 -2.22
CA GLY A 2 3.15 -18.59 -1.33
C GLY A 2 3.80 -17.49 -0.50
N ARG A 3 3.89 -17.70 0.82
CA ARG A 3 4.60 -16.78 1.72
C ARG A 3 6.11 -16.88 1.48
N PRO A 4 6.84 -15.76 1.44
CA PRO A 4 8.29 -15.82 1.37
C PRO A 4 8.86 -16.42 2.66
N TYR A 5 10.00 -17.09 2.56
CA TYR A 5 10.82 -17.43 3.73
C TYR A 5 11.17 -16.18 4.53
N SER A 6 11.28 -16.33 5.86
CA SER A 6 11.64 -15.26 6.78
C SER A 6 12.98 -14.61 6.43
N LEU A 7 13.14 -13.33 6.78
CA LEU A 7 14.39 -12.61 6.58
C LEU A 7 15.56 -13.30 7.32
N ASP A 8 15.35 -13.66 8.59
CA ASP A 8 16.34 -14.39 9.40
C ASP A 8 16.86 -15.66 8.71
N LEU A 9 15.98 -16.50 8.16
CA LEU A 9 16.39 -17.72 7.49
C LEU A 9 17.26 -17.41 6.25
N ARG A 10 16.89 -16.37 5.52
CA ARG A 10 17.61 -15.95 4.32
C ARG A 10 19.00 -15.44 4.65
N GLU A 11 19.12 -14.59 5.66
CA GLU A 11 20.39 -14.03 6.16
C GLU A 11 21.31 -15.16 6.61
N ARG A 12 20.83 -16.06 7.47
CA ARG A 12 21.62 -17.20 7.96
C ARG A 12 22.11 -18.13 6.85
N VAL A 13 21.30 -18.32 5.81
CA VAL A 13 21.68 -19.13 4.64
C VAL A 13 22.75 -18.43 3.82
N VAL A 14 22.65 -17.13 3.62
CA VAL A 14 23.67 -16.34 2.91
C VAL A 14 24.98 -16.32 3.69
N ASP A 15 24.94 -16.06 4.99
CA ASP A 15 26.12 -16.05 5.86
C ASP A 15 26.86 -17.39 5.83
N ALA A 16 26.12 -18.49 5.92
CA ALA A 16 26.71 -19.81 5.79
C ALA A 16 27.24 -20.08 4.37
N ALA A 17 26.56 -19.58 3.33
CA ALA A 17 27.01 -19.73 1.95
C ALA A 17 28.26 -18.89 1.63
N ALA A 18 28.56 -17.85 2.42
CA ALA A 18 29.80 -17.10 2.35
C ALA A 18 30.97 -17.85 3.01
N ALA A 19 30.72 -18.55 4.12
CA ALA A 19 31.73 -19.33 4.83
C ALA A 19 31.98 -20.74 4.23
N THR A 20 31.04 -21.28 3.45
CA THR A 20 31.16 -22.59 2.82
C THR A 20 30.60 -22.59 1.39
N SER A 21 30.12 -23.73 0.87
CA SER A 21 29.45 -23.77 -0.43
C SER A 21 27.95 -23.53 -0.30
N ARG A 22 27.35 -22.90 -1.31
CA ARG A 22 25.89 -22.69 -1.44
C ARG A 22 25.10 -24.00 -1.30
N ARG A 23 25.65 -25.13 -1.79
CA ARG A 23 25.07 -26.47 -1.65
C ARG A 23 25.06 -26.94 -0.19
N ARG A 24 26.16 -26.76 0.54
CA ARG A 24 26.24 -27.14 1.97
C ARG A 24 25.35 -26.26 2.83
N ALA A 25 25.29 -24.96 2.57
CA ALA A 25 24.38 -24.05 3.25
C ALA A 25 22.91 -24.46 3.02
N ALA A 26 22.54 -24.76 1.77
CA ALA A 26 21.19 -25.23 1.43
C ALA A 26 20.80 -26.50 2.21
N ALA A 27 21.69 -27.50 2.26
CA ALA A 27 21.47 -28.73 3.02
C ALA A 27 21.35 -28.47 4.54
N ARG A 28 22.20 -27.60 5.10
CA ARG A 28 22.20 -27.25 6.54
C ARG A 28 20.87 -26.64 6.99
N PHE A 29 20.25 -25.81 6.15
CA PHE A 29 19.05 -25.06 6.49
C PHE A 29 17.77 -25.65 5.87
N GLY A 30 17.85 -26.79 5.18
CA GLY A 30 16.69 -27.44 4.56
C GLY A 30 16.05 -26.64 3.43
N VAL A 31 16.82 -25.82 2.71
CA VAL A 31 16.34 -25.04 1.56
C VAL A 31 16.85 -25.63 0.25
N GLY A 32 16.16 -25.36 -0.86
CA GLY A 32 16.63 -25.79 -2.18
C GLY A 32 17.95 -25.11 -2.58
N ILE A 33 18.85 -25.84 -3.25
CA ILE A 33 20.16 -25.31 -3.69
C ILE A 33 19.99 -24.06 -4.57
N ALA A 34 19.02 -24.09 -5.49
CA ALA A 34 18.70 -22.94 -6.35
C ALA A 34 18.25 -21.71 -5.54
N THR A 35 17.58 -21.91 -4.40
CA THR A 35 17.17 -20.82 -3.50
C THR A 35 18.37 -20.18 -2.83
N ALA A 36 19.30 -20.98 -2.29
CA ALA A 36 20.53 -20.47 -1.70
C ALA A 36 21.41 -19.74 -2.74
N ILE A 37 21.48 -20.24 -3.98
CA ILE A 37 22.18 -19.55 -5.09
C ILE A 37 21.53 -18.19 -5.36
N ARG A 38 20.19 -18.14 -5.49
CA ARG A 38 19.45 -16.90 -5.77
C ARG A 38 19.61 -15.86 -4.67
N TRP A 39 19.60 -16.28 -3.40
CA TRP A 39 19.79 -15.38 -2.27
C TRP A 39 21.20 -14.82 -2.19
N ALA A 40 22.23 -15.65 -2.40
CA ALA A 40 23.59 -15.16 -2.46
C ALA A 40 23.78 -14.17 -3.62
N ALA A 41 23.24 -14.47 -4.82
CA ALA A 41 23.30 -13.56 -5.96
C ALA A 41 22.54 -12.24 -5.71
N ALA A 42 21.42 -12.27 -4.98
CA ALA A 42 20.67 -11.06 -4.62
C ALA A 42 21.51 -10.13 -3.73
N VAL A 43 22.22 -10.66 -2.74
CA VAL A 43 23.09 -9.86 -1.88
C VAL A 43 24.23 -9.21 -2.66
N GLU A 44 24.86 -9.93 -3.59
CA GLU A 44 25.90 -9.34 -4.47
C GLU A 44 25.34 -8.22 -5.37
N ALA A 45 24.11 -8.38 -5.86
CA ALA A 45 23.51 -7.45 -6.82
C ALA A 45 22.91 -6.20 -6.17
N THR A 46 22.25 -6.34 -5.01
CA THR A 46 21.45 -5.27 -4.38
C THR A 46 21.81 -5.00 -2.93
N GLY A 47 22.73 -5.77 -2.33
CA GLY A 47 23.10 -5.65 -0.92
C GLY A 47 22.08 -6.20 0.07
N THR A 48 20.97 -6.80 -0.40
CA THR A 48 19.92 -7.32 0.48
C THR A 48 19.35 -8.66 0.04
N VAL A 49 18.99 -9.49 1.01
CA VAL A 49 18.29 -10.77 0.80
C VAL A 49 16.80 -10.67 1.10
N ALA A 50 16.31 -9.47 1.48
CA ALA A 50 14.91 -9.24 1.79
C ALA A 50 14.00 -9.66 0.63
N ALA A 51 12.83 -10.20 0.96
CA ALA A 51 11.83 -10.51 -0.05
C ALA A 51 11.34 -9.22 -0.69
N HIS A 52 11.22 -9.21 -2.02
CA HIS A 52 10.49 -8.13 -2.68
C HIS A 52 9.01 -8.14 -2.22
N PRO A 53 8.38 -6.95 -2.14
CA PRO A 53 6.95 -6.85 -1.90
C PRO A 53 6.18 -7.76 -2.87
N GLN A 54 5.35 -8.64 -2.32
CA GLN A 54 4.48 -9.52 -3.11
C GLN A 54 3.14 -8.84 -3.38
N GLY A 55 2.62 -9.01 -4.58
CA GLY A 55 1.32 -8.50 -4.98
C GLY A 55 1.39 -7.14 -5.67
N ARG A 56 0.21 -6.57 -5.95
CA ARG A 56 0.08 -5.26 -6.60
C ARG A 56 0.59 -4.17 -5.64
N PRO A 57 1.38 -3.19 -6.12
CA PRO A 57 1.73 -2.01 -5.34
C PRO A 57 0.47 -1.37 -4.77
N ARG A 58 0.53 -0.91 -3.51
CA ARG A 58 -0.59 -0.21 -2.85
C ARG A 58 -0.70 1.26 -3.27
N THR A 59 -0.19 1.61 -4.44
CA THR A 59 -0.20 2.97 -4.95
C THR A 59 -1.48 3.23 -5.74
N SER A 60 -2.04 4.42 -5.56
CA SER A 60 -3.16 4.94 -6.34
C SER A 60 -2.63 5.97 -7.34
N LYS A 61 -3.24 6.03 -8.52
CA LYS A 61 -3.00 7.13 -9.46
C LYS A 61 -3.40 8.51 -8.90
N LEU A 62 -4.16 8.53 -7.82
CA LEU A 62 -4.53 9.74 -7.08
C LEU A 62 -3.47 10.17 -6.06
N ASP A 63 -2.46 9.34 -5.76
CA ASP A 63 -1.41 9.69 -4.77
C ASP A 63 -0.74 11.05 -5.07
N PRO A 64 -0.39 11.40 -6.33
CA PRO A 64 0.15 12.72 -6.64
C PRO A 64 -0.83 13.89 -6.46
N HIS A 65 -2.14 13.61 -6.44
CA HIS A 65 -3.22 14.60 -6.34
C HIS A 65 -3.83 14.67 -4.94
N GLU A 66 -3.20 14.05 -3.94
CA GLU A 66 -3.73 14.03 -2.58
C GLU A 66 -3.91 15.44 -2.00
N ALA A 67 -2.90 16.31 -2.17
CA ALA A 67 -2.95 17.68 -1.68
C ALA A 67 -4.10 18.48 -2.30
N PHE A 68 -4.33 18.28 -3.60
CA PHE A 68 -5.44 18.89 -4.32
C PHE A 68 -6.80 18.43 -3.76
N LEU A 69 -7.00 17.11 -3.60
CA LEU A 69 -8.24 16.57 -3.03
C LEU A 69 -8.50 17.04 -1.59
N ARG A 70 -7.45 17.14 -0.77
CA ARG A 70 -7.56 17.72 0.58
C ARG A 70 -7.97 19.19 0.54
N GLY A 71 -7.41 19.96 -0.41
CA GLY A 71 -7.78 21.35 -0.65
C GLY A 71 -9.26 21.50 -1.00
N LEU A 72 -9.76 20.68 -1.93
CA LEU A 72 -11.18 20.68 -2.32
C LEU A 72 -12.11 20.42 -1.14
N ILE A 73 -11.77 19.44 -0.28
CA ILE A 73 -12.57 19.11 0.90
C ILE A 73 -12.52 20.25 1.93
N ALA A 74 -11.36 20.87 2.12
CA ALA A 74 -11.20 21.99 3.04
C ALA A 74 -11.97 23.23 2.59
N GLU A 75 -12.01 23.51 1.28
CA GLU A 75 -12.76 24.61 0.68
C GLU A 75 -14.28 24.36 0.77
N LYS A 76 -14.73 23.15 0.38
CA LYS A 76 -16.14 22.77 0.37
C LYS A 76 -16.31 21.35 0.93
N PRO A 77 -16.62 21.21 2.24
CA PRO A 77 -16.78 19.90 2.88
C PRO A 77 -17.93 19.05 2.31
N ASP A 78 -18.96 19.70 1.77
CA ASP A 78 -20.14 19.05 1.17
C ASP A 78 -19.95 18.75 -0.33
N LEU A 79 -18.72 18.85 -0.85
CA LEU A 79 -18.41 18.54 -2.24
C LEU A 79 -18.62 17.04 -2.50
N THR A 80 -19.41 16.73 -3.51
CA THR A 80 -19.75 15.36 -3.90
C THR A 80 -18.60 14.69 -4.66
N LEU A 81 -18.60 13.35 -4.68
CA LEU A 81 -17.60 12.57 -5.43
C LEU A 81 -17.64 12.86 -6.95
N GLU A 82 -18.81 13.16 -7.51
CA GLU A 82 -18.94 13.53 -8.93
C GLU A 82 -18.35 14.91 -9.21
N GLU A 83 -18.58 15.89 -8.32
CA GLU A 83 -17.94 17.21 -8.43
C GLU A 83 -16.41 17.10 -8.32
N MET A 84 -15.90 16.29 -7.39
CA MET A 84 -14.46 16.01 -7.28
C MET A 84 -13.90 15.36 -8.54
N ARG A 85 -14.62 14.38 -9.11
CA ARG A 85 -14.24 13.72 -10.36
C ARG A 85 -14.19 14.72 -11.52
N ALA A 86 -15.18 15.61 -11.62
CA ALA A 86 -15.22 16.64 -12.65
C ALA A 86 -14.03 17.61 -12.53
N ARG A 87 -13.68 18.03 -11.30
CA ARG A 87 -12.50 18.88 -11.05
C ARG A 87 -11.18 18.17 -11.36
N LEU A 88 -11.04 16.89 -11.02
CA LEU A 88 -9.86 16.10 -11.40
C LEU A 88 -9.68 16.01 -12.92
N LEU A 89 -10.78 15.85 -13.67
CA LEU A 89 -10.71 15.86 -15.12
C LEU A 89 -10.36 17.25 -15.67
N ALA A 90 -10.99 18.31 -15.15
CA ALA A 90 -10.81 19.66 -15.66
C ALA A 90 -9.43 20.27 -15.33
N GLU A 91 -8.91 20.04 -14.12
CA GLU A 91 -7.70 20.70 -13.62
C GLU A 91 -6.43 19.84 -13.78
N HIS A 92 -6.60 18.52 -13.89
CA HIS A 92 -5.48 17.57 -13.93
C HIS A 92 -5.54 16.56 -15.09
N ASP A 93 -6.51 16.68 -15.99
CA ASP A 93 -6.74 15.74 -17.11
C ASP A 93 -6.81 14.27 -16.64
N LEU A 94 -7.32 14.06 -15.42
CA LEU A 94 -7.31 12.76 -14.76
C LEU A 94 -8.72 12.17 -14.68
N GLU A 95 -9.03 11.26 -15.60
CA GLU A 95 -10.27 10.51 -15.54
C GLU A 95 -10.22 9.39 -14.47
N VAL A 96 -11.08 9.46 -13.45
CA VAL A 96 -11.16 8.46 -12.38
C VAL A 96 -12.61 8.02 -12.16
N GLY A 97 -12.83 6.71 -11.94
CA GLY A 97 -14.14 6.21 -11.54
C GLY A 97 -14.45 6.51 -10.07
N LEU A 98 -15.74 6.68 -9.74
CA LEU A 98 -16.17 7.02 -8.38
C LEU A 98 -15.68 6.04 -7.30
N GLY A 99 -15.69 4.73 -7.58
CA GLY A 99 -15.22 3.73 -6.62
C GLY A 99 -13.73 3.87 -6.27
N THR A 100 -12.91 4.24 -7.25
CA THR A 100 -11.47 4.49 -7.03
C THR A 100 -11.27 5.75 -6.20
N LEU A 101 -12.03 6.81 -6.47
CA LEU A 101 -11.99 8.04 -5.69
C LEU A 101 -12.46 7.79 -4.25
N TRP A 102 -13.58 7.07 -4.07
CA TRP A 102 -14.10 6.72 -2.74
C TRP A 102 -13.10 5.89 -1.94
N ALA A 103 -12.56 4.80 -2.53
CA ALA A 103 -11.57 3.95 -1.86
C ALA A 103 -10.28 4.72 -1.49
N PHE A 104 -9.90 5.69 -2.31
CA PHE A 104 -8.76 6.56 -2.02
C PHE A 104 -9.01 7.47 -0.81
N LEU A 105 -10.19 8.08 -0.73
CA LEU A 105 -10.58 8.96 0.39
C LEU A 105 -10.78 8.16 1.68
N ASP A 106 -11.43 7.00 1.60
CA ASP A 106 -11.67 6.10 2.72
C ASP A 106 -10.35 5.61 3.34
N ALA A 107 -9.39 5.20 2.51
CA ALA A 107 -8.06 4.78 2.96
C ALA A 107 -7.24 5.89 3.66
N ARG A 108 -7.71 7.14 3.62
CA ARG A 108 -7.04 8.33 4.17
C ARG A 108 -7.86 9.07 5.22
N ASP A 109 -8.95 8.45 5.68
CA ASP A 109 -9.90 9.04 6.64
C ASP A 109 -10.46 10.40 6.17
N LEU A 110 -10.62 10.59 4.85
CA LEU A 110 -11.12 11.81 4.22
C LEU A 110 -12.63 11.76 3.91
N THR A 111 -13.32 10.73 4.38
CA THR A 111 -14.76 10.58 4.15
C THR A 111 -15.56 11.46 5.11
N TYR A 112 -16.71 11.95 4.63
CA TYR A 112 -17.62 12.73 5.45
C TYR A 112 -18.14 11.90 6.62
N LYS A 113 -17.81 12.31 7.86
CA LYS A 113 -18.32 11.65 9.05
C LYS A 113 -19.79 12.01 9.27
N LYS A 114 -20.69 11.08 8.94
CA LYS A 114 -22.12 11.23 9.24
C LYS A 114 -22.35 11.22 10.76
N ARG A 115 -22.89 12.31 11.30
CA ARG A 115 -23.43 12.34 12.68
C ARG A 115 -24.91 11.95 12.63
N GLN A 116 -25.35 11.06 13.51
CA GLN A 116 -26.76 10.70 13.65
C GLN A 116 -27.54 11.96 14.10
N PRO A 117 -28.68 12.28 13.47
CA PRO A 117 -29.55 13.35 13.95
C PRO A 117 -29.96 13.05 15.39
N MET A 118 -29.75 13.99 16.32
CA MET A 118 -30.32 13.85 17.65
C MET A 118 -31.83 14.07 17.58
N PRO A 119 -32.65 13.31 18.35
CA PRO A 119 -34.07 13.59 18.46
C PRO A 119 -34.30 15.05 18.85
N PRO A 120 -35.24 15.77 18.21
CA PRO A 120 -35.56 17.14 18.58
C PRO A 120 -35.97 17.19 20.06
N SER A 121 -35.48 18.21 20.78
CA SER A 121 -35.85 18.41 22.19
C SER A 121 -37.37 18.59 22.31
N ARG A 122 -37.98 17.97 23.32
CA ARG A 122 -39.44 17.90 23.51
C ARG A 122 -40.12 19.26 23.70
N ASN A 123 -39.37 20.35 23.81
CA ASN A 123 -39.85 21.67 24.22
C ASN A 123 -40.05 22.65 23.04
N GLY A 124 -39.94 22.19 21.79
CA GLY A 124 -40.05 23.04 20.59
C GLY A 124 -41.41 23.03 19.87
N ARG A 125 -42.49 22.55 20.51
CA ARG A 125 -43.87 22.72 20.00
C ARG A 125 -44.54 23.87 20.75
N MET A 126 -44.36 25.09 20.24
CA MET A 126 -45.31 26.19 20.42
C MET A 126 -45.73 26.66 19.04
#